data_AF-A0A821ZZS5-F1
#
_entry.id   AF-A0A821ZZS5-F1
#
_cell.length_a   1.000
_cell.length_b   1.000
_cell.length_c   1.000
_cell.angle_alpha   90.00
_cell.angle_beta   90.00
_cell.angle_gamma   90.00
#
_symmetry.space_group_name_H-M   'P 1'
#
loop_
_entity.id
_entity.type
_entity.pdbx_description
1 polymer ?
#
loop_
_entity_poly.entity_id
_entity_poly.type
_entity_poly.pdbx_seq_one_letter_code
_entity_poly.pdbx_strand_id
1 'polypeptide(L)' 'QTPKFSGKPDQDADEWMKDLTATFRMADITEPQGLKIIFTFLEGHPKQWFNDNITMFESWSGFKAQFLHTFSSPSSKQLA' A
#
# COMPACT_ATOMS: atom_id res chain seq x y z
N GLN A 1 -10.43 7.26 10.21
CA GLN A 1 -10.32 6.76 8.82
C GLN A 1 -8.85 6.76 8.45
N THR A 2 -8.32 5.67 7.91
CA THR A 2 -6.97 5.65 7.36
C THR A 2 -6.95 6.48 6.06
N PRO A 3 -6.02 7.43 5.90
CA PRO A 3 -5.91 8.20 4.67
C PRO A 3 -5.52 7.30 3.50
N LYS A 4 -5.85 7.70 2.26
CA LYS A 4 -5.40 6.98 1.07
C LYS A 4 -3.93 7.28 0.79
N PHE A 5 -3.21 6.31 0.21
CA PHE A 5 -1.84 6.49 -0.23
C PHE A 5 -1.79 6.88 -1.70
N SER A 6 -1.15 8.02 -1.96
CA SER A 6 -0.95 8.57 -3.30
C SER A 6 0.52 8.59 -3.71
N GLY A 7 1.45 8.23 -2.81
CA GLY A 7 2.89 8.24 -3.05
C GLY A 7 3.50 9.64 -3.09
N LYS A 8 2.82 10.64 -2.51
CA LYS A 8 3.36 12.01 -2.43
C LYS A 8 4.55 12.09 -1.46
N PRO A 9 5.45 13.08 -1.62
CA PRO A 9 6.67 13.19 -0.81
C PRO A 9 6.45 13.37 0.70
N ASP A 10 5.26 13.80 1.11
CA ASP A 10 4.82 13.98 2.50
C ASP A 10 4.19 12.71 3.09
N GLN A 11 4.03 11.64 2.30
CA GLN A 11 3.51 10.36 2.75
C GLN A 11 4.66 9.35 2.93
N ASP A 12 4.84 8.89 4.15
CA ASP A 12 5.75 7.79 4.46
C ASP A 12 5.05 6.44 4.22
N ALA A 13 5.61 5.63 3.33
CA ALA A 13 5.03 4.35 2.93
C ALA A 13 5.04 3.32 4.07
N ASP A 14 6.08 3.33 4.91
CA ASP A 14 6.22 2.42 6.05
C ASP A 14 5.21 2.76 7.14
N GLU A 15 5.11 4.05 7.51
CA GLU A 15 4.13 4.51 8.50
C GLU A 15 2.70 4.25 8.02
N TRP A 16 2.42 4.56 6.75
CA TRP A 16 1.10 4.33 6.18
C TRP A 16 0.71 2.84 6.17
N MET A 17 1.63 1.95 5.77
CA MET A 17 1.36 0.50 5.74
C MET A 17 1.15 -0.07 7.15
N LYS A 18 1.90 0.44 8.14
CA LYS A 18 1.74 0.08 9.55
C LYS A 18 0.36 0.48 10.06
N ASP A 19 -0.06 1.71 9.82
CA ASP A 19 -1.35 2.25 10.27
C ASP A 19 -2.53 1.54 9.60
N LEU A 20 -2.43 1.26 8.29
CA LEU A 20 -3.44 0.50 7.58
C LEU A 20 -3.57 -0.93 8.11
N THR A 21 -2.44 -1.60 8.35
CA THR A 21 -2.43 -2.96 8.92
C THR A 21 -3.07 -2.97 10.31
N ALA A 22 -2.77 -1.97 11.15
CA ALA A 22 -3.39 -1.84 12.46
C ALA A 22 -4.91 -1.62 12.35
N THR A 23 -5.34 -0.80 11.39
CA THR A 23 -6.77 -0.56 11.11
C THR A 23 -7.48 -1.84 10.67
N PHE A 24 -6.89 -2.61 9.76
CA PHE A 24 -7.44 -3.91 9.33
C PHE A 24 -7.58 -4.87 10.50
N ARG A 25 -6.55 -4.95 11.36
CA ARG A 25 -6.61 -5.77 12.58
C ARG A 25 -7.72 -5.32 13.53
N MET A 26 -7.90 -4.01 13.75
CA MET A 26 -8.97 -3.49 14.62
C MET A 26 -10.37 -3.73 14.05
N ALA A 27 -10.48 -3.89 12.73
CA ALA A 27 -11.74 -4.15 12.03
C ALA A 27 -11.97 -5.64 11.72
N ASP A 28 -11.17 -6.55 12.28
CA ASP A 28 -11.19 -8.00 11.98
C ASP A 28 -11.12 -8.32 10.47
N ILE A 29 -10.45 -7.46 9.71
CA ILE A 29 -10.18 -7.67 8.29
C ILE A 29 -9.00 -8.62 8.17
N THR A 30 -9.27 -9.83 7.67
CA THR A 30 -8.26 -10.85 7.42
C THR A 30 -7.34 -10.45 6.26
N GLU A 31 -6.14 -11.02 6.19
CA GLU A 31 -5.19 -10.75 5.10
C GLU A 31 -5.76 -10.97 3.69
N PRO A 32 -6.51 -12.05 3.40
CA PRO A 32 -7.14 -12.23 2.08
C PRO A 32 -8.21 -11.18 1.79
N GLN A 33 -8.95 -10.71 2.80
CA GLN A 33 -9.90 -9.60 2.63
C GLN A 33 -9.16 -8.28 2.40
N GLY A 34 -8.07 -8.04 3.13
CA GLY A 34 -7.19 -6.89 2.97
C GLY A 34 -6.70 -6.73 1.54
N LEU A 35 -6.18 -7.81 0.94
CA LEU A 35 -5.77 -7.82 -0.47
C LEU A 35 -6.91 -7.50 -1.45
N LYS A 36 -8.15 -7.90 -1.14
CA LYS A 36 -9.31 -7.59 -2.00
C LYS A 36 -9.73 -6.13 -1.93
N ILE A 37 -9.48 -5.44 -0.82
CA ILE A 37 -9.95 -4.06 -0.59
C ILE A 37 -8.83 -3.02 -0.67
N ILE A 38 -7.56 -3.43 -0.70
CA ILE A 38 -6.40 -2.52 -0.66
C ILE A 38 -6.44 -1.47 -1.77
N PHE A 39 -6.94 -1.82 -2.95
CA PHE A 39 -7.09 -0.89 -4.08
C PHE A 39 -7.95 0.35 -3.75
N THR A 40 -8.82 0.28 -2.74
CA THR A 40 -9.66 1.40 -2.28
C THR A 40 -8.89 2.42 -1.44
N PHE A 41 -7.75 1.99 -0.87
CA PHE A 41 -6.85 2.80 -0.06
C PHE A 41 -5.68 3.37 -0.86
N LEU A 42 -5.60 3.08 -2.16
CA LEU A 42 -4.59 3.59 -3.07
C LEU A 42 -5.19 4.62 -4.04
N GLU A 43 -4.41 5.64 -4.41
CA GLU A 43 -4.77 6.61 -5.43
C GLU A 43 -3.60 6.92 -6.36
N GLY A 44 -3.90 7.42 -7.55
CA GLY A 44 -2.88 7.82 -8.52
C GLY A 44 -1.93 6.68 -8.89
N HIS A 45 -0.62 6.98 -8.87
CA HIS A 45 0.43 6.06 -9.28
C HIS A 45 0.45 4.74 -8.48
N PRO A 46 0.38 4.72 -7.13
CA PRO A 46 0.24 3.48 -6.36
C PRO A 46 -0.94 2.59 -6.77
N LYS A 47 -2.09 3.20 -7.10
CA LYS A 47 -3.26 2.43 -7.53
C LYS A 47 -3.04 1.77 -8.89
N GLN A 48 -2.45 2.51 -9.82
CA GLN A 48 -2.09 1.97 -11.14
C GLN A 48 -1.08 0.83 -11.00
N TRP A 49 0.00 1.05 -10.24
CA TRP A 49 1.00 0.02 -9.93
C TRP A 49 0.36 -1.23 -9.32
N PHE A 50 -0.58 -1.09 -8.39
CA PHE A 50 -1.26 -2.24 -7.81
C PHE A 50 -2.05 -3.03 -8.86
N ASN A 51 -2.80 -2.35 -9.72
CA ASN A 51 -3.58 -3.00 -10.79
C ASN A 51 -2.67 -3.75 -11.77
N ASP A 52 -1.52 -3.16 -12.13
CA ASP A 52 -0.57 -3.75 -13.08
C ASP A 52 0.11 -5.01 -12.50
N ASN A 53 0.19 -5.13 -11.17
CA ASN A 53 0.86 -6.21 -10.46
C ASN A 53 -0.11 -7.13 -9.66
N ILE A 54 -1.43 -6.94 -9.79
CA ILE A 54 -2.42 -7.59 -8.91
C ILE A 54 -2.35 -9.12 -8.93
N THR A 55 -2.01 -9.69 -10.09
CA THR A 55 -1.88 -11.14 -10.29
C THR A 55 -0.67 -11.74 -9.57
N MET A 56 0.27 -10.92 -9.09
CA MET A 56 1.48 -11.35 -8.39
C MET A 56 1.29 -11.44 -6.87
N PHE A 57 0.20 -10.87 -6.33
CA PHE A 57 -0.01 -10.77 -4.89
C PHE A 57 -0.87 -11.92 -4.34
N GLU A 58 -0.22 -13.04 -4.02
CA GLU A 58 -0.89 -14.21 -3.41
C GLU A 58 -1.07 -14.08 -1.88
N SER A 59 -0.33 -13.18 -1.24
CA SER A 59 -0.36 -12.97 0.21
C SER A 59 -0.17 -11.51 0.59
N TRP A 60 -0.71 -11.12 1.74
CA TRP A 60 -0.57 -9.76 2.27
C TRP A 60 0.88 -9.42 2.56
N SER A 61 1.65 -10.37 3.08
CA SER A 61 3.10 -10.24 3.28
C SER A 61 3.85 -10.00 1.97
N GLY A 62 3.49 -10.71 0.90
CA GLY A 62 4.08 -10.50 -0.43
C GLY A 62 3.77 -9.11 -0.99
N PHE A 63 2.50 -8.68 -0.89
CA PHE A 63 2.09 -7.32 -1.25
C PHE A 63 2.87 -6.26 -0.47
N LYS A 64 2.95 -6.39 0.85
CA LYS A 64 3.70 -5.45 1.72
C LYS A 64 5.15 -5.31 1.32
N ALA A 65 5.84 -6.43 1.11
CA ALA A 65 7.25 -6.41 0.73
C ALA A 65 7.47 -5.66 -0.59
N GLN A 66 6.64 -5.92 -1.60
CA GLN A 66 6.73 -5.25 -2.90
C GLN A 66 6.33 -3.77 -2.82
N PHE A 67 5.28 -3.46 -2.05
CA PHE A 67 4.83 -2.09 -1.85
C PHE A 67 5.91 -1.23 -1.19
N LEU A 68 6.50 -1.70 -0.08
CA LEU A 68 7.55 -0.96 0.62
C LEU A 68 8.82 -0.88 -0.24
N HIS A 69 9.18 -1.94 -0.96
CA HIS A 69 10.30 -1.86 -1.90
C HIS A 69 10.09 -0.77 -2.97
N THR A 70 8.86 -0.61 -3.45
CA THR A 70 8.51 0.36 -4.50
C THR A 70 8.38 1.78 -3.97
N PHE A 71 7.79 1.97 -2.79
CA PHE A 71 7.35 3.30 -2.31
C PHE A 71 8.09 3.81 -1.07
N SER A 72 8.85 2.98 -0.36
CA SER A 72 9.67 3.42 0.79
C SER A 72 11.04 3.98 0.38
N SER A 73 11.43 3.82 -0.89
CA SER A 73 12.76 4.25 -1.34
C SER A 73 12.84 5.78 -1.50
N PRO A 74 13.92 6.45 -1.03
CA PRO A 74 14.10 7.90 -1.19
C PRO A 74 14.17 8.37 -2.64
N SER A 75 14.42 7.46 -3.59
CA SER A 75 14.65 7.76 -5.00
C SER A 75 13.44 8.38 -5.72
N SER A 76 12.24 8.24 -5.16
CA SER A 76 11.03 8.90 -5.67
C SER A 76 11.03 10.42 -5.46
N LYS A 77 11.96 10.95 -4.63
CA LYS A 77 12.11 12.39 -4.38
C LYS A 77 12.93 13.14 -5.45
N GLN A 78 13.48 12.46 -6.47
CA GLN A 78 14.38 13.08 -7.46
C GLN A 78 13.81 13.25 -8.88
N LEU A 79 12.52 13.00 -9.10
CA LEU A 79 11.86 13.29 -10.38
C LEU A 79 10.68 14.25 -10.15
N ALA A 80 10.99 15.47 -9.72
CA ALA A 80 10.11 16.63 -9.78
C ALA A 80 10.94 17.84 -10.24
#